data_AF-A0A8X6P3W6-F1
#
_entry.id   AF-A0A8X6P3W6-F1
#
_cell.length_a   1.000
_cell.length_b   1.000
_cell.length_c   1.000
_cell.angle_alpha   90.00
_cell.angle_beta   90.00
_cell.angle_gamma   90.00
#
_symmetry.space_group_name_H-M   'P 1'
#
loop_
_entity.id
_entity.type
_entity.pdbx_description
1 polymer ?
#
loop_
_entity_poly.entity_id
_entity_poly.type
_entity_poly.pdbx_seq_one_letter_code
_entity_poly.pdbx_strand_id
1 'polypeptide(L)'
;MACVAVFFFYEQPKYFNPDIYIPFVTNEKSKESYKNVIILCIIATFGLSVSASGFAFFLCWNLYETMGKLIYVYGEKLKEQSQRMAWNVEIVTDYISIFKNLTFRLHEVDQAVNIYALLIYGAVISGFFNTVSVMVTGDESFKTTTTTVYIVWVFVNSVGVLIILSYYGSNITDQGNKLKRRMIEYTDKFIRFSPPISAMHMVQFLFEIIMKANLTVTGGGMFAINFGLILSIASVMVTYGVLILQLDQN
;
A
#
# COMPACT_ATOMS: atom_id res chain seq x y z
N MET A 1 -5.67 -12.17 9.79
CA MET A 1 -5.56 -13.12 10.93
C MET A 1 -6.85 -13.22 11.75
N ALA A 2 -7.53 -12.11 12.11
CA ALA A 2 -8.80 -12.18 12.86
C ALA A 2 -9.96 -12.88 12.10
N CYS A 3 -10.02 -12.80 10.77
CA CYS A 3 -11.08 -13.45 9.98
C CYS A 3 -11.03 -14.98 10.00
N VAL A 4 -9.83 -15.57 10.13
CA VAL A 4 -9.68 -17.02 10.29
C VAL A 4 -10.25 -17.45 11.64
N ALA A 5 -10.07 -16.65 12.69
CA ALA A 5 -10.67 -16.92 13.99
C ALA A 5 -12.20 -16.86 13.95
N VAL A 6 -12.82 -15.86 13.30
CA VAL A 6 -14.29 -15.77 13.21
C VAL A 6 -14.89 -16.93 12.44
N PHE A 7 -14.25 -17.33 11.33
CA PHE A 7 -14.73 -18.45 10.51
C PHE A 7 -14.56 -19.79 11.25
N PHE A 8 -13.41 -20.01 11.90
CA PHE A 8 -13.21 -21.16 12.77
C PHE A 8 -14.26 -21.20 13.89
N PHE A 9 -14.55 -20.10 14.57
CA PHE A 9 -15.53 -20.10 15.67
C PHE A 9 -16.98 -20.26 15.22
N TYR A 10 -17.34 -19.90 13.99
CA TYR A 10 -18.72 -20.01 13.50
C TYR A 10 -19.04 -21.37 12.87
N GLU A 11 -18.07 -22.05 12.25
CA GLU A 11 -18.25 -23.41 11.71
C GLU A 11 -17.81 -24.53 12.66
N GLN A 12 -16.90 -24.27 13.61
CA GLN A 12 -16.56 -25.26 14.65
C GLN A 12 -17.66 -25.64 15.66
N PRO A 13 -18.80 -24.94 15.84
CA PRO A 13 -19.85 -25.43 16.73
C PRO A 13 -20.41 -26.80 16.31
N LYS A 14 -20.22 -27.20 15.05
CA LYS A 14 -20.62 -28.52 14.55
C LYS A 14 -19.53 -29.60 14.72
N TYR A 15 -18.26 -29.21 14.87
CA TYR A 15 -17.11 -30.13 14.91
C TYR A 15 -16.52 -30.30 16.32
N PHE A 16 -16.60 -29.27 17.17
CA PHE A 16 -16.39 -29.45 18.59
C PHE A 16 -17.66 -30.06 19.18
N ASN A 17 -17.51 -31.30 19.66
CA ASN A 17 -18.41 -31.95 20.60
C ASN A 17 -19.09 -30.91 21.53
N PRO A 18 -20.38 -31.06 21.89
CA PRO A 18 -21.05 -30.16 22.84
C PRO A 18 -20.33 -30.02 24.20
N ASP A 19 -19.31 -30.84 24.45
CA ASP A 19 -18.43 -30.83 25.60
C ASP A 19 -17.17 -29.96 25.43
N ILE A 20 -17.29 -28.72 24.94
CA ILE A 20 -16.33 -27.70 25.36
C ILE A 20 -16.58 -27.50 26.86
N TYR A 21 -15.86 -28.28 27.67
CA TYR A 21 -15.94 -28.26 29.11
C TYR A 21 -15.37 -26.92 29.59
N ILE A 22 -16.23 -25.91 29.71
CA ILE A 22 -15.90 -24.64 30.35
C ILE A 22 -15.93 -24.91 31.85
N PRO A 23 -14.78 -25.01 32.54
CA PRO A 23 -14.70 -25.64 33.86
C PRO A 23 -15.36 -24.82 34.99
N PHE A 24 -16.00 -23.69 34.69
CA PHE A 24 -16.49 -22.74 35.69
C PHE A 24 -17.94 -22.25 35.52
N VAL A 25 -18.70 -22.76 34.54
CA VAL A 25 -20.05 -22.24 34.25
C VAL A 25 -21.10 -23.33 34.43
N THR A 26 -21.56 -23.51 35.68
CA THR A 26 -22.54 -24.54 36.07
C THR A 26 -23.99 -24.18 35.78
N ASN A 27 -24.32 -22.90 35.53
CA ASN A 27 -25.68 -22.45 35.24
C ASN A 27 -25.89 -22.26 33.73
N GLU A 28 -26.94 -22.84 33.15
CA GLU A 28 -27.23 -22.76 31.71
C GLU A 28 -27.40 -21.30 31.24
N LYS A 29 -28.02 -20.44 32.06
CA LYS A 29 -28.18 -19.00 31.76
C LYS A 29 -26.86 -18.26 31.63
N SER A 30 -25.83 -18.64 32.41
CA SER A 30 -24.51 -18.03 32.30
C SER A 30 -23.71 -18.56 31.11
N LYS A 31 -23.96 -19.80 30.64
CA LYS A 31 -23.37 -20.31 29.40
C LYS A 31 -23.84 -19.53 28.18
N GLU A 32 -25.14 -19.23 28.08
CA GLU A 32 -25.70 -18.44 26.98
C GLU A 32 -25.20 -16.99 26.99
N SER A 33 -25.19 -16.36 28.18
CA SER A 33 -24.63 -15.01 28.35
C SER A 33 -23.16 -14.95 27.96
N TYR A 34 -22.36 -15.95 28.34
CA TYR A 34 -20.94 -16.05 27.96
C TYR A 34 -20.75 -16.19 26.44
N LYS A 35 -21.54 -17.04 25.78
CA LYS A 35 -21.53 -17.17 24.30
C LYS A 35 -21.84 -15.84 23.62
N ASN A 36 -22.86 -15.12 24.09
CA ASN A 36 -23.23 -13.81 23.54
C ASN A 36 -22.11 -12.78 23.73
N VAL A 37 -21.42 -12.78 24.87
CA VAL A 37 -20.27 -11.89 25.11
C VAL A 37 -19.11 -12.24 24.17
N ILE A 38 -18.79 -13.52 23.96
CA ILE A 38 -17.75 -13.93 23.01
C ILE A 38 -18.11 -13.45 21.59
N ILE A 39 -19.34 -13.70 21.14
CA ILE A 39 -19.79 -13.29 19.80
C ILE A 39 -19.69 -11.76 19.66
N LEU A 40 -20.13 -11.01 20.66
CA LEU A 40 -20.01 -9.55 20.67
C LEU A 40 -18.55 -9.08 20.60
N CYS A 41 -17.66 -9.68 21.38
CA CYS A 41 -16.22 -9.38 21.35
C CYS A 41 -15.61 -9.67 19.98
N ILE A 42 -16.01 -10.76 19.33
CA ILE A 42 -15.56 -11.11 17.98
C ILE A 42 -16.03 -10.06 16.96
N ILE A 43 -17.32 -9.71 16.96
CA ILE A 43 -17.90 -8.71 16.06
C ILE A 43 -17.23 -7.35 16.28
N ALA A 44 -17.06 -6.93 17.54
CA ALA A 44 -16.42 -5.66 17.89
C ALA A 44 -14.96 -5.63 17.43
N THR A 45 -14.18 -6.70 17.69
CA THR A 45 -12.77 -6.79 17.27
C THR A 45 -12.64 -6.77 15.75
N PHE A 46 -13.53 -7.48 15.06
CA PHE A 46 -13.56 -7.48 13.60
C PHE A 46 -13.90 -6.09 13.05
N GLY A 47 -14.98 -5.48 13.53
CA GLY A 47 -15.41 -4.15 13.12
C GLY A 47 -14.33 -3.09 13.35
N LEU A 48 -13.69 -3.11 14.52
CA LEU A 48 -12.56 -2.22 14.83
C LEU A 48 -11.36 -2.47 13.92
N SER A 49 -11.01 -3.73 13.65
CA SER A 49 -9.87 -4.08 12.79
C SER A 49 -10.09 -3.62 11.35
N VAL A 50 -11.30 -3.84 10.81
CA VAL A 50 -11.67 -3.39 9.46
C VAL A 50 -11.68 -1.86 9.39
N SER A 51 -12.25 -1.20 10.40
CA SER A 51 -12.31 0.27 10.46
C SER A 51 -10.92 0.89 10.56
N ALA A 52 -10.05 0.36 11.42
CA ALA A 52 -8.67 0.83 11.56
C ALA A 52 -7.86 0.61 10.28
N SER A 53 -7.99 -0.56 9.65
CA SER A 53 -7.32 -0.87 8.38
C SER A 53 -7.83 0.02 7.24
N GLY A 54 -9.14 0.24 7.18
CA GLY A 54 -9.77 1.14 6.21
C GLY A 54 -9.29 2.58 6.38
N PHE A 55 -9.24 3.07 7.62
CA PHE A 55 -8.68 4.40 7.92
C PHE A 55 -7.22 4.52 7.50
N ALA A 56 -6.38 3.53 7.84
CA ALA A 56 -4.98 3.50 7.43
C ALA A 56 -4.83 3.49 5.90
N PHE A 57 -5.65 2.71 5.19
CA PHE A 57 -5.69 2.69 3.73
C PHE A 57 -6.06 4.06 3.15
N PHE A 58 -7.13 4.69 3.64
CA PHE A 58 -7.52 6.02 3.18
C PHE A 58 -6.45 7.07 3.45
N LEU A 59 -5.77 6.99 4.59
CA LEU A 59 -4.68 7.90 4.95
C LEU A 59 -3.48 7.72 3.99
N CYS A 60 -3.05 6.49 3.73
CA CYS A 60 -2.00 6.19 2.75
C CYS A 60 -2.36 6.70 1.35
N TRP A 61 -3.57 6.39 0.89
CA TRP A 61 -4.06 6.87 -0.41
C TRP A 61 -4.00 8.40 -0.48
N ASN A 62 -4.69 9.12 0.41
CA ASN A 62 -4.78 10.59 0.32
C ASN A 62 -3.40 11.26 0.36
N LEU A 63 -2.49 10.77 1.21
CA LEU A 63 -1.14 11.31 1.31
C LEU A 63 -0.31 11.03 0.05
N TYR A 64 -0.37 9.80 -0.49
CA TYR A 64 0.36 9.47 -1.72
C TYR A 64 -0.18 10.23 -2.93
N GLU A 65 -1.50 10.37 -3.05
CA GLU A 65 -2.11 11.17 -4.12
C GLU A 65 -1.67 12.64 -4.03
N THR A 66 -1.72 13.22 -2.82
CA THR A 66 -1.31 14.61 -2.58
C THR A 66 0.16 14.82 -2.93
N MET A 67 1.05 13.90 -2.51
CA MET A 67 2.48 13.99 -2.84
C MET A 67 2.72 13.86 -4.35
N GLY A 68 2.05 12.94 -5.03
CA GLY A 68 2.12 12.82 -6.48
C GLY A 68 1.68 14.11 -7.20
N LYS A 69 0.60 14.75 -6.74
CA LYS A 69 0.13 16.04 -7.26
C LYS A 69 1.15 17.17 -7.00
N LEU A 70 1.76 17.23 -5.83
CA LEU A 70 2.76 18.26 -5.51
C LEU A 70 4.01 18.13 -6.40
N ILE A 71 4.50 16.90 -6.62
CA ILE A 71 5.63 16.64 -7.54
C ILE A 71 5.26 17.04 -8.97
N TYR A 72 4.05 16.71 -9.41
CA TYR A 72 3.55 17.10 -10.73
C TYR A 72 3.49 18.63 -10.90
N VAL A 73 2.86 19.33 -9.95
CA VAL A 73 2.75 20.80 -9.98
C VAL A 73 4.12 21.46 -9.95
N TYR A 74 5.06 20.95 -9.14
CA TYR A 74 6.45 21.42 -9.16
C TYR A 74 7.08 21.25 -10.55
N GLY A 75 6.90 20.08 -11.17
CA GLY A 75 7.41 19.80 -12.51
C GLY A 75 6.80 20.64 -13.62
N GLU A 76 5.52 21.01 -13.53
CA GLU A 76 4.90 21.96 -14.48
C GLU A 76 5.40 23.40 -14.23
N LYS A 77 5.51 23.85 -12.97
CA LYS A 77 6.08 25.18 -12.66
C LYS A 77 7.52 25.31 -13.13
N LEU A 78 8.32 24.25 -13.00
CA LEU A 78 9.70 24.23 -13.48
C LEU A 78 9.75 24.31 -15.02
N LYS A 79 8.81 23.62 -15.69
CA LYS A 79 8.66 23.66 -17.15
C LYS A 79 8.31 25.06 -17.65
N GLU A 80 7.31 25.69 -17.06
CA GLU A 80 6.88 27.05 -17.40
C GLU A 80 8.04 28.05 -17.24
N GLN A 81 8.78 27.95 -16.15
CA GLN A 81 9.94 28.82 -15.92
C GLN A 81 11.05 28.61 -16.94
N SER A 82 11.32 27.34 -17.28
CA SER A 82 12.30 26.99 -18.31
C SER A 82 11.94 27.57 -19.68
N GLN A 83 10.65 27.53 -20.05
CA GLN A 83 10.16 28.10 -21.31
C GLN A 83 10.29 29.62 -21.38
N ARG A 84 10.14 30.31 -20.24
CA ARG A 84 10.32 31.77 -20.16
C ARG A 84 11.78 32.21 -20.21
N MET A 85 12.74 31.29 -20.09
CA MET A 85 14.18 31.53 -20.08
C MET A 85 14.64 32.55 -19.02
N ALA A 86 13.80 32.86 -18.04
CA ALA A 86 14.06 33.83 -16.98
C ALA A 86 14.72 33.14 -15.78
N TRP A 87 15.91 32.59 -15.99
CA TRP A 87 16.69 31.94 -14.94
C TRP A 87 17.57 32.96 -14.22
N ASN A 88 17.04 33.53 -13.13
CA ASN A 88 17.82 34.33 -12.20
C ASN A 88 18.26 33.47 -11.00
N VAL A 89 19.39 33.82 -10.38
CA VAL A 89 19.94 33.17 -9.18
C VAL A 89 18.89 33.08 -8.06
N GLU A 90 18.14 34.15 -7.82
CA GLU A 90 17.08 34.21 -6.81
C GLU A 90 15.98 33.16 -7.09
N ILE A 91 15.48 33.14 -8.32
CA ILE A 91 14.44 32.20 -8.75
C ILE A 91 14.93 30.76 -8.62
N VAL A 92 16.14 30.45 -9.08
CA VAL A 92 16.71 29.09 -8.97
C VAL A 92 16.84 28.67 -7.51
N THR A 93 17.24 29.59 -6.63
CA THR A 93 17.36 29.35 -5.18
C THR A 93 15.99 29.00 -4.58
N ASP A 94 14.94 29.69 -4.98
CA ASP A 94 13.57 29.39 -4.54
C ASP A 94 13.14 27.99 -5.01
N TYR A 95 13.39 27.63 -6.27
CA TYR A 95 13.09 26.27 -6.76
C TYR A 95 13.86 25.19 -6.01
N ILE A 96 15.14 25.41 -5.69
CA ILE A 96 15.94 24.50 -4.86
C ILE A 96 15.29 24.34 -3.48
N SER A 97 14.91 25.45 -2.85
CA SER A 97 14.27 25.44 -1.52
C SER A 97 12.94 24.68 -1.54
N ILE A 98 12.09 24.95 -2.53
CA ILE A 98 10.81 24.27 -2.73
C ILE A 98 11.04 22.76 -2.95
N PHE A 99 12.00 22.38 -3.78
CA PHE A 99 12.29 20.97 -4.07
C PHE A 99 12.85 20.22 -2.84
N LYS A 100 13.73 20.87 -2.07
CA LYS A 100 14.22 20.33 -0.80
C LYS A 100 13.08 20.09 0.18
N ASN A 101 12.19 21.08 0.35
CA ASN A 101 11.02 20.95 1.21
C ASN A 101 10.11 19.82 0.70
N LEU A 102 9.84 19.74 -0.61
CA LEU A 102 9.05 18.68 -1.21
C LEU A 102 9.63 17.29 -0.94
N THR A 103 10.93 17.11 -1.13
CA THR A 103 11.63 15.84 -0.88
C THR A 103 11.60 15.47 0.60
N PHE A 104 11.79 16.47 1.48
CA PHE A 104 11.70 16.29 2.93
C PHE A 104 10.27 15.88 3.35
N ARG A 105 9.23 16.53 2.83
CA ARG A 105 7.83 16.16 3.11
C ARG A 105 7.46 14.78 2.57
N LEU A 106 7.96 14.41 1.40
CA LEU A 106 7.79 13.06 0.88
C LEU A 106 8.41 12.04 1.82
N HIS A 107 9.62 12.31 2.33
CA HIS A 107 10.29 11.45 3.29
C HIS A 107 9.56 11.35 4.63
N GLU A 108 9.05 12.46 5.18
CA GLU A 108 8.23 12.46 6.40
C GLU A 108 6.94 11.65 6.22
N VAL A 109 6.27 11.81 5.07
CA VAL A 109 5.08 11.02 4.75
C VAL A 109 5.44 9.54 4.66
N ASP A 110 6.52 9.19 3.96
CA ASP A 110 6.97 7.81 3.87
C ASP A 110 7.25 7.22 5.25
N GLN A 111 8.01 7.92 6.10
CA GLN A 111 8.29 7.46 7.46
C GLN A 111 7.03 7.30 8.33
N ALA A 112 6.05 8.18 8.18
CA ALA A 112 4.82 8.13 8.96
C ALA A 112 3.90 6.98 8.55
N VAL A 113 3.89 6.60 7.25
CA VAL A 113 2.92 5.65 6.71
C VAL A 113 3.49 4.33 6.22
N ASN A 114 4.82 4.20 6.13
CA ASN A 114 5.46 3.00 5.59
C ASN A 114 5.07 1.72 6.34
N ILE A 115 4.89 1.79 7.66
CA ILE A 115 4.51 0.65 8.49
C ILE A 115 3.05 0.25 8.23
N TYR A 116 2.16 1.23 8.02
CA TYR A 116 0.78 0.96 7.65
C TYR A 116 0.70 0.33 6.27
N ALA A 117 1.45 0.86 5.29
CA ALA A 117 1.56 0.24 3.98
C ALA A 117 2.06 -1.20 4.09
N LEU A 118 3.13 -1.46 4.85
CA LEU A 118 3.65 -2.80 5.09
C LEU A 118 2.57 -3.75 5.65
N LEU A 119 1.85 -3.31 6.68
CA LEU A 119 0.79 -4.11 7.31
C LEU A 119 -0.39 -4.35 6.37
N ILE A 120 -0.78 -3.37 5.54
CA ILE A 120 -1.83 -3.53 4.53
C ILE A 120 -1.40 -4.56 3.49
N TYR A 121 -0.19 -4.45 2.93
CA TYR A 121 0.34 -5.42 1.97
C TYR A 121 0.42 -6.82 2.59
N GLY A 122 0.93 -6.93 3.82
CA GLY A 122 0.98 -8.20 4.55
C GLY A 122 -0.40 -8.80 4.78
N ALA A 123 -1.39 -7.99 5.15
CA ALA A 123 -2.78 -8.42 5.34
C ALA A 123 -3.41 -8.91 4.03
N VAL A 124 -3.17 -8.20 2.93
CA VAL A 124 -3.67 -8.59 1.60
C VAL A 124 -3.02 -9.89 1.12
N ILE A 125 -1.69 -10.00 1.18
CA ILE A 125 -0.97 -11.21 0.79
C ILE A 125 -1.44 -12.42 1.62
N SER A 126 -1.58 -12.24 2.93
CA SER A 126 -2.16 -13.27 3.80
C SER A 126 -3.60 -13.62 3.41
N GLY A 127 -4.39 -12.62 3.01
CA GLY A 127 -5.76 -12.80 2.52
C GLY A 127 -5.82 -13.65 1.26
N PHE A 128 -4.89 -13.46 0.33
CA PHE A 128 -4.79 -14.30 -0.86
C PHE A 128 -4.39 -15.72 -0.54
N PHE A 129 -3.36 -15.92 0.30
CA PHE A 129 -2.97 -17.27 0.72
C PHE A 129 -4.13 -18.01 1.38
N ASN A 130 -4.85 -17.36 2.31
CA ASN A 130 -6.03 -17.95 2.94
C ASN A 130 -7.12 -18.28 1.91
N THR A 131 -7.36 -17.41 0.92
CA THR A 131 -8.33 -17.64 -0.15
C THR A 131 -7.96 -18.89 -0.95
N VAL A 132 -6.70 -19.01 -1.37
CA VAL A 132 -6.21 -20.17 -2.12
C VAL A 132 -6.30 -21.45 -1.28
N SER A 133 -5.88 -21.41 -0.02
CA SER A 133 -5.95 -22.58 0.87
C SER A 133 -7.40 -23.07 1.04
N VAL A 134 -8.34 -22.17 1.26
CA VAL A 134 -9.76 -22.54 1.41
C VAL A 134 -10.33 -23.08 0.10
N MET A 135 -9.94 -22.53 -1.06
CA MET A 135 -10.37 -23.05 -2.37
C MET A 135 -9.84 -24.45 -2.68
N VAL A 136 -8.62 -24.77 -2.26
CA VAL A 136 -8.01 -26.08 -2.52
C VAL A 136 -8.46 -27.13 -1.50
N THR A 137 -8.84 -26.73 -0.29
CA THR A 137 -9.28 -27.67 0.75
C THR A 137 -10.47 -28.51 0.27
N GLY A 138 -10.34 -29.84 0.35
CA GLY A 138 -11.37 -30.79 -0.10
C GLY A 138 -12.65 -30.78 0.75
N ASP A 139 -12.60 -30.21 1.95
CA ASP A 139 -13.67 -30.18 2.95
C ASP A 139 -14.94 -29.46 2.43
N GLU A 140 -16.08 -30.13 2.54
CA GLU A 140 -17.38 -29.63 2.07
C GLU A 140 -17.89 -28.44 2.89
N SER A 141 -17.43 -28.27 4.13
CA SER A 141 -17.78 -27.11 4.96
C SER A 141 -17.40 -25.78 4.31
N PHE A 142 -16.25 -25.73 3.63
CA PHE A 142 -15.82 -24.52 2.93
C PHE A 142 -16.49 -24.28 1.57
N LYS A 143 -17.26 -25.26 1.06
CA LYS A 143 -17.91 -25.20 -0.25
C LYS A 143 -19.34 -24.62 -0.20
N THR A 144 -19.77 -24.06 0.93
CA THR A 144 -21.08 -23.39 0.98
C THR A 144 -21.10 -22.12 0.12
N THR A 145 -22.27 -21.77 -0.40
CA THR A 145 -22.50 -20.55 -1.19
C THR A 145 -22.04 -19.29 -0.42
N THR A 146 -22.31 -19.24 0.89
CA THR A 146 -21.92 -18.12 1.76
C THR A 146 -20.41 -17.97 1.85
N THR A 147 -19.70 -19.08 2.04
CA THR A 147 -18.23 -19.10 2.09
C THR A 147 -17.64 -18.64 0.76
N THR A 148 -18.20 -19.12 -0.36
CA THR A 148 -17.73 -18.74 -1.70
C THR A 148 -17.92 -17.23 -1.96
N VAL A 149 -19.10 -16.68 -1.64
CA VAL A 149 -19.36 -15.23 -1.77
C VAL A 149 -18.39 -14.42 -0.91
N TYR A 150 -18.13 -14.86 0.32
CA TYR A 150 -17.18 -14.19 1.21
C TYR A 150 -15.74 -14.22 0.67
N ILE A 151 -15.29 -15.38 0.14
CA ILE A 151 -13.96 -15.52 -0.48
C ILE A 151 -13.82 -14.57 -1.67
N VAL A 152 -14.80 -14.56 -2.57
CA VAL A 152 -14.80 -13.67 -3.74
C VAL A 152 -14.74 -12.21 -3.29
N TRP A 153 -15.52 -11.83 -2.27
CA TRP A 153 -15.50 -10.49 -1.70
C TRP A 153 -14.11 -10.10 -1.16
N VAL A 154 -13.47 -10.98 -0.37
CA VAL A 154 -12.12 -10.75 0.18
C VAL A 154 -11.09 -10.64 -0.93
N PHE A 155 -11.19 -11.47 -1.97
CA PHE A 155 -10.29 -11.44 -3.12
C PHE A 155 -10.42 -10.12 -3.89
N VAL A 156 -11.64 -9.70 -4.23
CA VAL A 156 -11.90 -8.45 -4.97
C VAL A 156 -11.40 -7.24 -4.18
N ASN A 157 -11.66 -7.17 -2.87
CA ASN A 157 -11.17 -6.08 -2.02
C ASN A 157 -9.65 -6.06 -1.94
N SER A 158 -9.02 -7.22 -1.76
CA SER A 158 -7.57 -7.38 -1.74
C SER A 158 -6.91 -6.87 -3.02
N VAL A 159 -7.44 -7.28 -4.18
CA VAL A 159 -6.98 -6.80 -5.50
C VAL A 159 -7.17 -5.30 -5.64
N GLY A 160 -8.35 -4.78 -5.26
CA GLY A 160 -8.64 -3.34 -5.32
C GLY A 160 -7.67 -2.51 -4.50
N VAL A 161 -7.42 -2.90 -3.24
CA VAL A 161 -6.47 -2.23 -2.34
C VAL A 161 -5.05 -2.22 -2.91
N LEU A 162 -4.59 -3.36 -3.45
CA LEU A 162 -3.26 -3.46 -4.07
C LEU A 162 -3.12 -2.56 -5.28
N ILE A 163 -4.10 -2.58 -6.19
CA ILE A 163 -4.08 -1.77 -7.41
C ILE A 163 -4.07 -0.29 -7.04
N ILE A 164 -4.93 0.15 -6.13
CA ILE A 164 -5.03 1.55 -5.72
C ILE A 164 -3.72 2.03 -5.08
N LEU A 165 -3.18 1.32 -4.08
CA LEU A 165 -1.94 1.73 -3.43
C LEU A 165 -0.74 1.71 -4.39
N SER A 166 -0.64 0.67 -5.23
CA SER A 166 0.44 0.57 -6.22
C SER A 166 0.34 1.64 -7.30
N TYR A 167 -0.87 2.00 -7.72
CA TYR A 167 -1.10 3.08 -8.68
C TYR A 167 -0.58 4.41 -8.14
N TYR A 168 -0.94 4.77 -6.90
CA TYR A 168 -0.49 6.03 -6.31
C TYR A 168 1.02 6.02 -6.00
N GLY A 169 1.56 4.91 -5.49
CA GLY A 169 3.00 4.76 -5.28
C GLY A 169 3.81 4.81 -6.58
N SER A 170 3.31 4.17 -7.64
CA SER A 170 3.91 4.26 -8.98
C SER A 170 3.82 5.67 -9.54
N ASN A 171 2.67 6.36 -9.39
CA ASN A 171 2.50 7.71 -9.87
C ASN A 171 3.53 8.68 -9.24
N ILE A 172 3.83 8.59 -7.94
CA ILE A 172 4.91 9.38 -7.32
C ILE A 172 6.25 9.12 -8.03
N THR A 173 6.60 7.84 -8.21
CA THR A 173 7.85 7.42 -8.85
C THR A 173 7.93 7.89 -10.31
N ASP A 174 6.83 7.76 -11.05
CA ASP A 174 6.72 8.15 -12.45
C ASP A 174 6.80 9.67 -12.62
N GLN A 175 6.14 10.45 -11.75
CA GLN A 175 6.27 11.91 -11.76
C GLN A 175 7.69 12.34 -11.39
N GLY A 176 8.33 11.68 -10.43
CA GLY A 176 9.74 11.91 -10.11
C GLY A 176 10.67 11.63 -11.29
N ASN A 177 10.47 10.52 -12.00
CA ASN A 177 11.24 10.18 -13.19
C ASN A 177 10.97 11.15 -14.36
N LYS A 178 9.72 11.57 -14.56
CA LYS A 178 9.37 12.61 -15.54
C LYS A 178 10.05 13.93 -15.22
N LEU A 179 10.10 14.33 -13.94
CA LEU A 179 10.81 15.52 -13.49
C LEU A 179 12.31 15.43 -13.80
N LYS A 180 12.96 14.29 -13.51
CA LYS A 180 14.37 14.06 -13.85
C LYS A 180 14.64 14.20 -15.36
N ARG A 181 13.80 13.57 -16.20
CA ARG A 181 13.92 13.66 -17.67
C ARG A 181 13.75 15.10 -18.17
N ARG A 182 12.76 15.82 -17.66
CA ARG A 182 12.55 17.24 -17.99
C ARG A 182 13.73 18.10 -17.58
N MET A 183 14.32 17.84 -16.42
CA MET A 183 15.49 18.58 -15.96
C MET A 183 16.70 18.39 -16.89
N ILE A 184 16.90 17.19 -17.45
CA ILE A 184 17.92 16.93 -18.48
C ILE A 184 17.67 17.81 -19.72
N GLU A 185 16.43 17.86 -20.23
CA GLU A 185 16.07 18.70 -21.38
C GLU A 185 16.26 20.20 -21.10
N TYR A 186 16.00 20.65 -19.87
CA TYR A 186 16.16 22.04 -19.48
C TYR A 186 17.62 22.44 -19.37
N THR A 187 18.47 21.57 -18.82
CA THR A 187 19.91 21.82 -18.78
C THR A 187 20.50 21.96 -20.18
N ASP A 188 20.10 21.10 -21.13
CA ASP A 188 20.56 21.22 -22.54
C ASP A 188 20.13 22.55 -23.16
N LYS A 189 18.86 22.95 -22.99
CA LYS A 189 18.38 24.24 -23.48
C LYS A 189 19.11 25.40 -22.83
N PHE A 190 19.29 25.35 -21.52
CA PHE A 190 19.92 26.42 -20.73
C PHE A 190 21.39 26.64 -21.13
N ILE A 191 22.16 25.58 -21.39
CA ILE A 191 23.55 25.68 -21.86
C ILE A 191 23.65 26.44 -23.19
N ARG A 192 22.68 26.25 -24.10
CA ARG A 192 22.66 26.93 -25.41
C ARG A 192 22.46 28.45 -25.32
N PHE A 193 21.94 28.97 -24.20
CA PHE A 193 21.72 30.40 -24.00
C PHE A 193 22.93 31.15 -23.42
N SER A 194 24.05 30.46 -23.18
CA SER A 194 25.27 31.04 -22.58
C SER A 194 24.99 31.95 -21.36
N PRO A 195 24.35 31.41 -20.30
CA PRO A 195 23.94 32.18 -19.14
C PRO A 195 25.14 32.63 -18.30
N PRO A 196 24.95 33.61 -17.40
CA PRO A 196 25.98 34.01 -16.44
C PRO A 196 26.47 32.82 -15.61
N ILE A 197 27.78 32.79 -15.30
CA ILE A 197 28.44 31.70 -14.56
C ILE A 197 27.72 31.40 -13.22
N SER A 198 27.27 32.44 -12.51
CA SER A 198 26.54 32.30 -11.25
C SER A 198 25.20 31.55 -11.41
N ALA A 199 24.42 31.89 -12.43
CA ALA A 199 23.18 31.18 -12.75
C ALA A 199 23.46 29.73 -13.19
N MET A 200 24.56 29.51 -13.91
CA MET A 200 24.98 28.18 -14.34
C MET A 200 25.29 27.25 -13.17
N HIS A 201 26.06 27.71 -12.18
CA HIS A 201 26.33 26.92 -10.98
C HIS A 201 25.06 26.56 -10.21
N MET A 202 24.12 27.50 -10.07
CA MET A 202 22.88 27.26 -9.35
C MET A 202 21.97 26.26 -10.08
N VAL A 203 21.87 26.35 -11.41
CA VAL A 203 21.12 25.37 -12.21
C VAL A 203 21.77 24.00 -12.16
N GLN A 204 23.11 23.92 -12.21
CA GLN A 204 23.83 22.67 -12.05
C GLN A 204 23.59 22.04 -10.68
N PHE A 205 23.56 22.84 -9.61
CA PHE A 205 23.24 22.37 -8.27
C PHE A 205 21.79 21.87 -8.17
N LEU A 206 20.83 22.59 -8.75
CA LEU A 206 19.44 22.14 -8.84
C LEU A 206 19.32 20.81 -9.60
N PHE A 207 20.02 20.69 -10.74
CA PHE A 207 20.09 19.46 -11.53
C PHE A 207 20.59 18.29 -10.69
N GLU A 208 21.71 18.48 -9.99
CA GLU A 208 22.31 17.45 -9.15
C GLU A 208 21.37 16.98 -8.04
N ILE A 209 20.71 17.93 -7.35
CA ILE A 209 19.73 17.60 -6.29
C ILE A 209 18.56 16.80 -6.87
N ILE A 210 17.97 17.24 -7.99
CA ILE A 210 16.83 16.54 -8.62
C ILE A 210 17.23 15.14 -9.07
N MET A 211 18.41 15.00 -9.70
CA MET A 211 18.88 13.70 -10.21
C MET A 211 19.16 12.71 -9.07
N LYS A 212 19.76 13.16 -7.97
CA LYS A 212 20.09 12.34 -6.79
C LYS A 212 18.89 12.03 -5.90
N ALA A 213 17.84 12.85 -5.91
CA ALA A 213 16.67 12.62 -5.07
C ALA A 213 15.96 11.30 -5.43
N ASN A 214 15.70 10.48 -4.41
CA ASN A 214 14.89 9.27 -4.56
C ASN A 214 13.43 9.59 -4.23
N LEU A 215 12.61 9.79 -5.27
CA LEU A 215 11.19 10.13 -5.13
C LEU A 215 10.35 8.86 -5.21
N THR A 216 10.45 8.03 -4.18
CA THR A 216 9.74 6.75 -4.06
C THR A 216 9.16 6.61 -2.67
N VAL A 217 8.01 5.95 -2.57
CA VAL A 217 7.41 5.54 -1.29
C VAL A 217 7.61 4.03 -1.07
N THR A 218 7.73 3.63 0.19
CA THR A 218 8.14 2.28 0.59
C THR A 218 7.15 1.63 1.57
N GLY A 219 7.08 0.30 1.53
CA GLY A 219 6.46 -0.50 2.58
C GLY A 219 7.51 -0.88 3.62
N GLY A 220 7.46 -0.28 4.80
CA GLY A 220 8.38 -0.51 5.92
C GLY A 220 9.87 -0.30 5.59
N GLY A 221 10.21 0.51 4.59
CA GLY A 221 11.58 0.66 4.10
C GLY A 221 12.14 -0.57 3.35
N MET A 222 11.33 -1.61 3.14
CA MET A 222 11.79 -2.89 2.56
C MET A 222 11.60 -2.97 1.05
N PHE A 223 10.47 -2.48 0.54
CA PHE A 223 10.14 -2.53 -0.89
C PHE A 223 9.51 -1.23 -1.35
N ALA A 224 9.79 -0.83 -2.60
CA ALA A 224 9.14 0.30 -3.24
C ALA A 224 7.70 -0.08 -3.64
N ILE A 225 6.74 0.80 -3.36
CA ILE A 225 5.34 0.59 -3.72
C ILE A 225 5.15 1.02 -5.17
N ASN A 226 5.04 0.05 -6.07
CA ASN A 226 4.86 0.27 -7.51
C ASN A 226 4.12 -0.92 -8.16
N PHE A 227 3.77 -0.79 -9.44
CA PHE A 227 3.11 -1.87 -10.19
C PHE A 227 3.93 -3.15 -10.32
N GLY A 228 5.27 -3.06 -10.28
CA GLY A 228 6.13 -4.23 -10.29
C GLY A 228 5.88 -5.14 -9.08
N LEU A 229 5.55 -4.56 -7.93
CA LEU A 229 5.20 -5.32 -6.72
C LEU A 229 3.94 -6.18 -6.92
N ILE A 230 2.92 -5.67 -7.62
CA ILE A 230 1.72 -6.46 -7.93
C ILE A 230 2.08 -7.69 -8.76
N LEU A 231 2.92 -7.51 -9.78
CA LEU A 231 3.34 -8.60 -10.64
C LEU A 231 4.12 -9.67 -9.85
N SER A 232 4.99 -9.25 -8.94
CA SER A 232 5.70 -10.14 -8.03
C SER A 232 4.74 -10.91 -7.13
N ILE A 233 3.76 -10.24 -6.52
CA ILE A 233 2.74 -10.89 -5.68
C ILE A 233 1.93 -11.89 -6.49
N ALA A 234 1.48 -11.53 -7.69
CA ALA A 234 0.72 -12.42 -8.57
C ALA A 234 1.54 -13.66 -8.96
N SER A 235 2.82 -13.49 -9.29
CA SER A 235 3.72 -14.61 -9.57
C SER A 235 3.85 -15.54 -8.37
N VAL A 236 4.02 -15.01 -7.15
CA VAL A 236 4.11 -15.81 -5.93
C VAL A 236 2.80 -16.56 -5.67
N MET A 237 1.64 -15.91 -5.88
CA MET A 237 0.33 -16.54 -5.72
C MET A 237 0.13 -17.72 -6.67
N VAL A 238 0.47 -17.55 -7.95
CA VAL A 238 0.36 -18.63 -8.94
C VAL A 238 1.29 -19.79 -8.58
N THR A 239 2.55 -19.51 -8.27
CA THR A 239 3.52 -20.54 -7.86
C THR A 239 3.04 -21.30 -6.64
N TYR A 240 2.54 -20.60 -5.62
CA TYR A 240 2.01 -21.24 -4.41
C TYR A 240 0.76 -22.07 -4.67
N GLY A 241 -0.17 -21.59 -5.49
CA GLY A 241 -1.35 -22.35 -5.89
C GLY A 241 -0.98 -23.65 -6.59
N VAL A 242 -0.02 -23.61 -7.52
CA VAL A 242 0.50 -24.82 -8.18
C VAL A 242 1.14 -25.79 -7.17
N LEU A 243 1.95 -25.27 -6.24
CA LEU A 243 2.59 -26.12 -5.23
C LEU A 243 1.59 -26.80 -4.29
N ILE A 244 0.54 -26.11 -3.84
CA ILE A 244 -0.50 -26.75 -3.03
C ILE A 244 -1.18 -27.86 -3.83
N LEU A 245 -1.58 -27.59 -5.07
CA LEU A 245 -2.26 -28.61 -5.90
C LEU A 245 -1.40 -29.85 -6.13
N GLN A 246 -0.08 -29.67 -6.28
CA GLN A 246 0.87 -30.78 -6.40
C GLN A 246 1.05 -31.57 -5.09
N LEU A 247 1.02 -30.89 -3.94
CA LEU A 247 1.15 -31.53 -2.64
C LEU A 247 -0.12 -32.28 -2.21
N ASP A 248 -1.30 -31.81 -2.62
CA ASP A 248 -2.59 -32.47 -2.32
C ASP A 248 -2.82 -33.75 -3.13
N GLN A 249 -2.11 -33.92 -4.25
CA GLN A 249 -2.20 -35.09 -5.13
C GLN A 249 -1.29 -36.28 -4.73
N ASN A 250 -0.43 -36.11 -3.73
CA ASN A 250 0.48 -37.15 -3.21
C ASN A 250 0.02 -37.66 -1.85
#